data_AF-G2SRS4-F1
#
_entry.id   AF-G2SRS4-F1
#
_cell.length_a   1.000
_cell.length_b   1.000
_cell.length_c   1.000
_cell.angle_alpha   90.00
_cell.angle_beta   90.00
_cell.angle_gamma   90.00
#
_symmetry.space_group_name_H-M   'P 1'
#
loop_
_entity.id
_entity.type
_entity.pdbx_description
1 polymer ?
#
loop_
_entity_poly.entity_id
_entity_poly.type
_entity_poly.pdbx_seq_one_letter_code
_entity_poly.pdbx_strand_id
1 'polypeptide(L)'
;MLVATAVLTFNSCIKTKEAQVMLNENIRNLRKAKGISQEELAIKLNVVRQTVSKWEKGLSVPDSSMLVSLAEELDTSVSILLGETIQEECLNKGDLKNISEKLEVINLQFAKQSERKIKTIRYSLILVCVIIAVVFIALATMNSEYLTWDFNNPELAIAGTLLHGFEFLFVRFAPFVFVSSVIGIVLTYRKR
;
A
#
# COMPACT_ATOMS: atom_id res chain seq x y z
N MET A 1 -2.72 5.29 42.11
CA MET A 1 -2.65 6.67 41.54
C MET A 1 -1.25 7.27 41.60
N LEU A 2 -0.59 7.37 42.77
CA LEU A 2 0.73 8.01 42.92
C LEU A 2 1.86 7.41 42.03
N VAL A 3 1.91 6.09 41.86
CA VAL A 3 2.94 5.43 41.02
C VAL A 3 2.77 5.76 39.53
N ALA A 4 1.54 5.84 39.02
CA ALA A 4 1.26 6.15 37.62
C ALA A 4 1.61 7.61 37.28
N THR A 5 1.31 8.55 38.17
CA THR A 5 1.66 9.97 37.99
C THR A 5 3.17 10.20 38.00
N ALA A 6 3.91 9.49 38.87
CA ALA A 6 5.37 9.57 38.92
C ALA A 6 6.03 9.03 37.63
N VAL A 7 5.55 7.90 37.10
CA VAL A 7 6.07 7.31 35.84
C VAL A 7 5.79 8.21 34.64
N LEU A 8 4.60 8.81 34.55
CA LEU A 8 4.26 9.75 33.47
C LEU A 8 5.11 11.03 33.53
N THR A 9 5.34 11.56 34.74
CA THR A 9 6.18 12.75 34.93
C THR A 9 7.66 12.45 34.60
N PHE A 10 8.16 11.28 34.98
CA PHE A 10 9.51 10.83 34.66
C PHE A 10 9.72 10.64 33.16
N ASN A 11 8.79 9.95 32.47
CA ASN A 11 8.86 9.78 31.02
C ASN A 11 8.77 11.11 30.26
N SER A 12 7.93 12.05 30.72
CA SER A 12 7.88 13.38 30.14
C SER A 12 9.20 14.13 30.30
N CYS A 13 9.84 14.03 31.47
CA CYS A 13 11.14 14.66 31.75
C CYS A 13 12.28 14.08 30.89
N ILE A 14 12.32 12.75 30.73
CA ILE A 14 13.29 12.08 29.84
C ILE A 14 13.10 12.54 28.40
N LYS A 15 11.85 12.54 27.89
CA LYS A 15 11.55 12.97 26.52
C LYS A 15 11.93 14.43 26.26
N THR A 16 11.73 15.31 27.24
CA THR A 16 12.16 16.72 27.12
C THR A 16 13.67 16.89 27.11
N LYS A 17 14.42 16.04 27.84
CA LYS A 17 15.89 16.09 27.82
C LYS A 17 16.47 15.59 26.51
N GLU A 18 15.92 14.51 25.94
CA GLU A 18 16.37 13.97 24.65
C GLU A 18 16.15 14.98 23.51
N ALA A 19 14.97 15.62 23.47
CA ALA A 19 14.67 16.66 22.50
C ALA A 19 15.61 17.87 22.63
N GLN A 20 15.97 18.25 23.87
CA GLN A 20 16.90 19.35 24.12
C GLN A 20 18.33 19.04 23.66
N VAL A 21 18.81 17.80 23.87
CA VAL A 21 20.13 17.32 23.43
C VAL A 21 20.24 17.26 21.90
N MET A 22 19.13 17.01 21.21
CA MET A 22 19.14 16.96 19.75
C MET A 22 19.14 18.37 19.13
N LEU A 23 18.41 19.31 19.73
CA LEU A 23 18.32 20.70 19.27
C LEU A 23 19.66 21.45 19.37
N ASN A 24 20.38 21.34 20.47
CA ASN A 24 21.63 22.11 20.66
C ASN A 24 22.74 21.67 19.70
N GLU A 25 22.82 20.37 19.41
CA GLU A 25 23.75 19.82 18.44
C GLU A 25 23.41 20.27 17.01
N ASN A 26 22.11 20.25 16.65
CA ASN A 26 21.64 20.71 15.35
C ASN A 26 21.94 22.19 15.09
N ILE A 27 21.66 23.07 16.06
CA ILE A 27 21.99 24.51 15.95
C ILE A 27 23.50 24.68 15.68
N ARG A 28 24.35 23.97 16.44
CA ARG A 28 25.80 24.07 16.30
C ARG A 28 26.29 23.55 14.94
N ASN A 29 25.72 22.45 14.46
CA ASN A 29 26.11 21.81 13.21
C ASN A 29 25.70 22.66 12.01
N LEU A 30 24.45 23.14 11.99
CA LEU A 30 23.93 24.02 10.93
C LEU A 30 24.69 25.34 10.87
N ARG A 31 24.99 25.95 12.03
CA ARG A 31 25.81 27.17 12.08
C ARG A 31 27.18 26.97 11.44
N LYS A 32 27.84 25.84 11.77
CA LYS A 32 29.14 25.48 11.18
C LYS A 32 29.04 25.18 9.69
N ALA A 33 27.97 24.52 9.24
CA ALA A 33 27.72 24.24 7.83
C ALA A 33 27.57 25.53 7.01
N LYS A 34 26.93 26.56 7.59
CA LYS A 34 26.80 27.89 6.99
C LYS A 34 28.07 28.74 7.10
N GLY A 35 29.09 28.28 7.82
CA GLY A 35 30.39 28.95 7.95
C GLY A 35 30.39 30.22 8.81
N ILE A 36 29.32 30.50 9.55
CA ILE A 36 29.16 31.73 10.34
C ILE A 36 29.62 31.56 11.79
N SER A 37 30.11 32.63 12.41
CA SER A 37 30.51 32.62 13.83
C SER A 37 29.32 32.69 14.79
N GLN A 38 29.53 32.39 16.08
CA GLN A 38 28.47 32.55 17.09
C GLN A 38 28.04 34.02 17.25
N GLU A 39 28.96 34.96 17.04
CA GLU A 39 28.68 36.39 17.10
C GLU A 39 27.82 36.82 15.90
N GLU A 40 28.16 36.36 14.70
CA GLU A 40 27.38 36.65 13.49
C GLU A 40 25.95 36.11 13.57
N LEU A 41 25.78 34.87 14.05
CA LEU A 41 24.44 34.31 14.26
C LEU A 41 23.65 35.12 15.29
N ALA A 42 24.32 35.58 16.36
CA ALA A 42 23.69 36.38 17.38
C ALA A 42 23.23 37.75 16.85
N ILE A 43 24.07 38.41 16.03
CA ILE A 43 23.72 39.67 15.35
C ILE A 43 22.50 39.49 14.44
N LYS A 44 22.49 38.42 13.63
CA LYS A 44 21.38 38.11 12.71
C LYS A 44 20.05 37.87 13.43
N LEU A 45 20.09 37.17 14.56
CA LEU A 45 18.91 36.86 15.37
C LEU A 45 18.56 37.98 16.38
N ASN A 46 19.32 39.09 16.38
CA ASN A 46 19.17 40.18 17.34
C ASN A 46 19.23 39.71 18.81
N VAL A 47 20.14 38.80 19.13
CA VAL A 47 20.39 38.28 20.48
C VAL A 47 21.85 38.47 20.87
N VAL A 48 22.16 38.34 22.15
CA VAL A 48 23.55 38.38 22.65
C VAL A 48 24.25 37.06 22.33
N ARG A 49 25.53 37.09 21.94
CA ARG A 49 26.35 35.87 21.69
C ARG A 49 26.28 34.85 22.82
N GLN A 50 26.20 35.31 24.07
CA GLN A 50 26.07 34.43 25.24
C GLN A 50 24.80 33.56 25.18
N THR A 51 23.71 34.08 24.62
CA THR A 51 22.45 33.35 24.44
C THR A 51 22.63 32.20 23.45
N VAL A 52 23.25 32.45 22.30
CA VAL A 52 23.59 31.41 21.31
C VAL A 52 24.50 30.35 21.93
N SER A 53 25.50 30.76 22.72
CA SER A 53 26.39 29.83 23.42
C SER A 53 25.64 28.92 24.41
N LYS A 54 24.64 29.46 25.13
CA LYS A 54 23.81 28.69 26.05
C LYS A 54 22.91 27.69 25.31
N TRP A 55 22.35 28.08 24.17
CA TRP A 55 21.59 27.18 23.31
C TRP A 55 22.45 26.02 22.82
N GLU A 56 23.63 26.29 22.22
CA GLU A 56 24.52 25.24 21.71
C GLU A 56 25.05 24.29 22.80
N LYS A 57 25.12 24.75 24.06
CA LYS A 57 25.53 23.93 25.22
C LYS A 57 24.37 23.20 25.89
N GLY A 58 23.13 23.39 25.42
CA GLY A 58 21.94 22.82 26.05
C GLY A 58 21.63 23.42 27.43
N LEU A 59 22.17 24.60 27.77
CA LEU A 59 21.92 25.26 29.05
C LEU A 59 20.60 26.05 29.06
N SER A 60 20.10 26.43 27.89
CA SER A 60 18.79 27.06 27.71
C SER A 60 18.17 26.60 26.40
N VAL A 61 16.85 26.73 26.29
CA VAL A 61 16.08 26.41 25.08
C VAL A 61 15.62 27.72 24.44
N PRO A 62 15.71 27.90 23.10
CA PRO A 62 15.10 29.03 22.41
C PRO A 62 13.58 29.00 22.55
N ASP A 63 12.95 30.18 22.62
CA ASP A 63 11.49 30.27 22.55
C ASP A 63 10.99 29.87 21.15
N SER A 64 9.71 29.51 21.05
CA SER A 64 9.00 29.18 19.81
C SER A 64 9.24 30.20 18.68
N SER A 65 9.18 31.49 18.98
CA SER A 65 9.49 32.57 18.05
C SER A 65 10.95 32.50 17.54
N MET A 66 11.89 32.20 18.43
CA MET A 66 13.32 32.07 18.10
C MET A 66 13.64 30.80 17.34
N LEU A 67 12.88 29.72 17.52
CA LEU A 67 13.02 28.51 16.70
C LEU A 67 12.70 28.80 15.23
N VAL A 68 11.68 29.63 14.96
CA VAL A 68 11.34 30.05 13.59
C VAL A 68 12.46 30.91 13.01
N SER A 69 12.92 31.93 13.74
CA SER A 69 14.03 32.78 13.27
C SER A 69 15.34 32.00 13.08
N LEU A 70 15.63 31.02 13.94
CA LEU A 70 16.77 30.12 13.77
C LEU A 70 16.64 29.27 12.51
N ALA A 71 15.45 28.74 12.24
CA ALA A 71 15.18 27.95 11.04
C ALA A 71 15.39 28.79 9.76
N GLU A 72 14.85 30.01 9.73
CA GLU A 72 15.02 30.96 8.63
C GLU A 72 16.50 31.35 8.44
N GLU A 73 17.22 31.72 9.51
CA GLU A 73 18.62 32.13 9.42
C GLU A 73 19.59 30.99 9.14
N LEU A 74 19.21 29.74 9.41
CA LEU A 74 20.01 28.54 9.13
C LEU A 74 19.56 27.82 7.84
N ASP A 75 18.64 28.40 7.06
CA ASP A 75 18.06 27.83 5.84
C ASP A 75 17.53 26.40 6.04
N THR A 76 16.85 26.15 7.16
CA THR A 76 16.30 24.82 7.51
C THR A 76 14.84 24.93 7.95
N SER A 77 14.15 23.80 8.12
CA SER A 77 12.83 23.77 8.73
C SER A 77 12.93 23.64 10.25
N VAL A 78 11.93 24.15 10.98
CA VAL A 78 11.84 24.00 12.43
C VAL A 78 11.80 22.52 12.85
N SER A 79 11.22 21.65 12.03
CA SER A 79 11.19 20.21 12.24
C SER A 79 12.60 19.59 12.21
N ILE A 80 13.42 19.93 11.21
CA ILE A 80 14.81 19.45 11.12
C ILE A 80 15.63 20.01 12.29
N LEU A 81 15.42 21.28 12.64
CA LEU A 81 16.09 21.92 13.76
C LEU A 81 15.84 21.19 15.10
N LEU A 82 14.59 20.79 15.34
CA LEU A 82 14.18 20.01 16.52
C LEU A 82 14.52 18.51 16.43
N GLY A 83 15.11 18.07 15.32
CA GLY A 83 15.45 16.67 15.09
C GLY A 83 14.22 15.79 14.84
N GLU A 84 13.08 16.37 14.49
CA GLU A 84 12.00 15.60 13.89
C GLU A 84 12.51 15.09 12.56
N THR A 85 12.74 13.78 12.48
CA THR A 85 13.33 13.08 11.35
C THR A 85 12.41 13.20 10.13
N ILE A 86 12.38 14.37 9.50
CA ILE A 86 12.07 14.44 8.08
C ILE A 86 13.27 13.75 7.44
N GLN A 87 13.04 12.54 6.95
CA GLN A 87 13.90 11.91 5.96
C GLN A 87 13.98 12.86 4.76
N GLU A 88 14.81 13.89 4.85
CA GLU A 88 15.42 14.47 3.66
C GLU A 88 16.40 13.41 3.18
N GLU A 89 15.82 12.49 2.42
CA GLU A 89 16.51 11.52 1.61
C GLU A 89 17.42 12.35 0.68
N CYS A 90 18.68 12.54 1.10
CA CYS A 90 19.76 12.96 0.23
C CYS A 90 19.86 11.88 -0.86
N LEU A 91 19.04 12.06 -1.89
CA LEU A 91 18.87 11.17 -3.01
C LEU A 91 20.20 11.05 -3.75
N ASN A 92 20.96 10.03 -3.37
CA ASN A 92 22.04 9.49 -4.15
C ASN A 92 21.53 9.31 -5.58
N LYS A 93 22.15 10.00 -6.54
CA LYS A 93 21.73 10.01 -7.95
C LYS A 93 21.66 8.59 -8.53
N GLY A 94 22.44 7.66 -7.95
CA GLY A 94 22.36 6.22 -8.25
C GLY A 94 21.07 5.55 -7.74
N ASP A 95 20.60 5.92 -6.54
CA ASP A 95 19.35 5.39 -5.98
C ASP A 95 18.14 5.97 -6.71
N LEU A 96 18.13 7.25 -7.08
CA LEU A 96 17.11 7.83 -7.98
C LEU A 96 17.03 7.11 -9.32
N LYS A 97 18.20 6.81 -9.91
CA LYS A 97 18.27 6.10 -11.20
C LYS A 97 17.76 4.67 -11.07
N ASN A 98 18.12 3.98 -9.98
CA ASN A 98 17.61 2.63 -9.68
C ASN A 98 16.10 2.63 -9.38
N ILE A 99 15.58 3.63 -8.67
CA ILE A 99 14.15 3.78 -8.38
C ILE A 99 13.39 4.06 -9.69
N SER A 100 13.90 4.98 -10.52
CA SER A 100 13.32 5.28 -11.84
C SER A 100 13.33 4.08 -12.77
N GLU A 101 14.44 3.34 -12.83
CA GLU A 101 14.58 2.12 -13.63
C GLU A 101 13.62 1.03 -13.12
N LYS A 102 13.53 0.83 -11.80
CA LYS A 102 12.57 -0.10 -11.21
C LYS A 102 11.12 0.31 -11.49
N LEU A 103 10.79 1.61 -11.45
CA LEU A 103 9.46 2.11 -11.80
C LEU A 103 9.11 1.80 -13.26
N GLU A 104 10.05 2.02 -14.18
CA GLU A 104 9.87 1.75 -15.61
C GLU A 104 9.69 0.25 -15.88
N VAL A 105 10.52 -0.59 -15.25
CA VAL A 105 10.40 -2.06 -15.33
C VAL A 105 9.06 -2.53 -14.78
N ILE A 106 8.61 -2.00 -13.64
CA ILE A 106 7.31 -2.32 -13.04
C ILE A 106 6.17 -1.92 -13.97
N ASN A 107 6.23 -0.72 -14.56
CA ASN A 107 5.20 -0.25 -15.49
C ASN A 107 5.12 -1.13 -16.76
N LEU A 108 6.27 -1.50 -17.32
CA LEU A 108 6.35 -2.45 -18.45
C LEU A 108 5.87 -3.85 -18.07
N GLN A 109 6.13 -4.31 -16.85
CA GLN A 109 5.65 -5.60 -16.35
C GLN A 109 4.13 -5.59 -16.19
N PHE A 110 3.53 -4.56 -15.60
CA PHE A 110 2.09 -4.45 -15.49
C PHE A 110 1.40 -4.35 -16.86
N ALA A 111 1.99 -3.60 -17.80
CA ALA A 111 1.52 -3.52 -19.19
C ALA A 111 1.59 -4.88 -19.92
N LYS A 112 2.61 -5.70 -19.66
CA LYS A 112 2.68 -7.07 -20.19
C LYS A 112 1.76 -8.05 -19.46
N GLN A 113 1.55 -7.87 -18.16
CA GLN A 113 0.71 -8.74 -17.35
C GLN A 113 -0.79 -8.54 -17.65
N SER A 114 -1.24 -7.34 -17.98
CA SER A 114 -2.64 -7.09 -18.36
C SER A 114 -3.02 -7.89 -19.61
N GLU A 115 -2.16 -7.89 -20.63
CA GLU A 115 -2.33 -8.65 -21.87
C GLU A 115 -2.32 -10.17 -21.64
N ARG A 116 -1.44 -10.68 -20.76
CA ARG A 116 -1.41 -12.10 -20.39
C ARG A 116 -2.64 -12.53 -19.59
N LYS A 117 -3.04 -11.73 -18.59
CA LYS A 117 -4.21 -12.00 -17.74
C LYS A 117 -5.50 -12.03 -18.57
N ILE A 118 -5.65 -11.10 -19.51
CA ILE A 118 -6.78 -11.03 -20.45
C ILE A 118 -6.84 -12.30 -21.32
N LYS A 119 -5.71 -12.73 -21.89
CA LYS A 119 -5.66 -13.96 -22.70
C LYS A 119 -6.02 -15.19 -21.87
N THR A 120 -5.49 -15.31 -20.64
CA THR A 120 -5.81 -16.42 -19.72
C THR A 120 -7.30 -16.46 -19.38
N ILE A 121 -7.91 -15.33 -19.03
CA ILE A 121 -9.35 -15.24 -18.73
C ILE A 121 -10.17 -15.67 -19.95
N ARG A 122 -9.80 -15.20 -21.15
CA ARG A 122 -10.50 -15.56 -22.39
C ARG A 122 -10.46 -17.06 -22.68
N TYR A 123 -9.28 -17.69 -22.60
CA TYR A 123 -9.17 -19.14 -22.81
C TYR A 123 -9.92 -19.94 -21.72
N SER A 124 -9.90 -19.48 -20.48
CA SER A 124 -10.67 -20.09 -19.39
C SER A 124 -12.18 -20.04 -19.65
N LEU A 125 -12.72 -18.90 -20.10
CA LEU A 125 -14.15 -18.77 -20.44
C LEU A 125 -14.54 -19.68 -21.62
N ILE A 126 -13.72 -19.75 -22.67
CA ILE A 126 -13.96 -20.64 -23.81
C ILE A 126 -13.98 -22.11 -23.37
N LEU A 127 -13.03 -22.51 -22.51
CA LEU A 127 -12.98 -23.87 -21.98
C LEU A 127 -14.25 -24.22 -21.20
N VAL A 128 -14.74 -23.32 -20.35
CA VAL A 128 -16.00 -23.52 -19.61
C VAL A 128 -17.19 -23.68 -20.56
N CYS A 129 -17.30 -22.85 -21.60
CA CYS A 129 -18.35 -23.00 -22.61
C CYS A 129 -18.30 -24.36 -23.35
N VAL A 130 -17.10 -24.83 -23.69
CA VAL A 130 -16.91 -26.13 -24.35
C VAL A 130 -17.33 -27.27 -23.41
N ILE A 131 -16.97 -27.22 -22.13
CA ILE A 131 -17.37 -28.22 -21.14
C ILE A 131 -18.90 -28.28 -21.02
N ILE A 132 -19.57 -27.13 -20.95
CA ILE A 132 -21.04 -27.05 -20.90
C ILE A 132 -21.67 -27.68 -22.15
N ALA A 133 -21.14 -27.40 -23.33
CA ALA A 133 -21.64 -28.00 -24.58
C ALA A 133 -21.43 -29.51 -24.62
N VAL A 134 -20.29 -30.02 -24.17
CA VAL A 134 -20.00 -31.46 -24.08
C VAL A 134 -20.95 -32.15 -23.12
N VAL A 135 -21.19 -31.57 -21.94
CA VAL A 135 -22.16 -32.11 -20.96
C VAL A 135 -23.57 -32.13 -21.54
N PHE A 136 -23.96 -31.07 -22.26
CA PHE A 136 -25.27 -31.01 -22.92
C PHE A 136 -25.44 -32.11 -23.99
N ILE A 137 -24.41 -32.35 -24.82
CA ILE A 137 -24.41 -33.42 -25.81
C ILE A 137 -24.51 -34.80 -25.13
N ALA A 138 -23.73 -35.03 -24.07
CA ALA A 138 -23.77 -36.28 -23.31
C ALA A 138 -25.15 -36.54 -22.71
N LEU A 139 -25.78 -35.53 -22.09
CA LEU A 139 -27.15 -35.63 -21.58
C LEU A 139 -28.17 -35.89 -22.70
N ALA A 140 -28.03 -35.23 -23.86
CA ALA A 140 -28.90 -35.47 -25.01
C ALA A 140 -28.79 -36.91 -25.54
N THR A 141 -27.59 -37.50 -25.52
CA THR A 141 -27.40 -38.91 -25.89
C THR A 141 -27.98 -39.87 -24.85
N MET A 142 -27.84 -39.57 -23.55
CA MET A 142 -28.37 -40.39 -22.45
C MET A 142 -29.90 -40.34 -22.34
N ASN A 143 -30.54 -39.22 -22.71
CA ASN A 143 -32.00 -39.08 -22.71
C ASN A 143 -32.71 -40.16 -23.53
N SER A 144 -32.07 -40.70 -24.58
CA SER A 144 -32.61 -41.80 -25.38
C SER A 144 -32.69 -43.13 -24.62
N GLU A 145 -31.85 -43.34 -23.62
CA GLU A 145 -31.68 -44.62 -22.92
C GLU A 145 -32.45 -44.62 -21.59
N TYR A 146 -32.54 -43.47 -20.93
CA TYR A 146 -33.25 -43.26 -19.66
C TYR A 146 -34.75 -43.62 -19.71
N LEU A 147 -35.42 -43.38 -20.85
CA LEU A 147 -36.84 -43.72 -21.01
C LEU A 147 -37.15 -45.22 -20.84
N THR A 148 -36.13 -46.07 -20.96
CA THR A 148 -36.27 -47.54 -20.94
C THR A 148 -35.94 -48.18 -19.59
N TRP A 149 -35.58 -47.39 -18.57
CA TRP A 149 -35.23 -47.91 -17.26
C TRP A 149 -36.42 -48.51 -16.50
N ASP A 150 -36.15 -49.60 -15.78
CA ASP A 150 -37.12 -50.27 -14.92
C ASP A 150 -37.16 -49.62 -13.53
N PHE A 151 -38.16 -48.76 -13.33
CA PHE A 151 -38.41 -48.03 -12.09
C PHE A 151 -38.96 -48.89 -10.95
N ASN A 152 -39.21 -50.20 -11.16
CA ASN A 152 -39.54 -51.12 -10.07
C ASN A 152 -38.31 -51.47 -9.21
N ASN A 153 -37.08 -51.28 -9.75
CA ASN A 153 -35.85 -51.44 -8.98
C ASN A 153 -35.56 -50.15 -8.21
N PRO A 154 -35.46 -50.20 -6.86
CA PRO A 154 -35.30 -48.99 -6.05
C PRO A 154 -33.99 -48.25 -6.33
N GLU A 155 -32.91 -48.96 -6.69
CA GLU A 155 -31.62 -48.35 -7.02
C GLU A 155 -31.68 -47.51 -8.30
N LEU A 156 -32.31 -48.03 -9.36
CA LEU A 156 -32.49 -47.31 -10.63
C LEU A 156 -33.47 -46.13 -10.48
N ALA A 157 -34.51 -46.28 -9.66
CA ALA A 157 -35.45 -45.20 -9.36
C ALA A 157 -34.77 -44.02 -8.63
N ILE A 158 -33.89 -44.31 -7.66
CA ILE A 158 -33.09 -43.28 -6.97
C ILE A 158 -32.12 -42.61 -7.95
N ALA A 159 -31.42 -43.38 -8.78
CA ALA A 159 -30.50 -42.81 -9.76
C ALA A 159 -31.21 -41.92 -10.79
N GLY A 160 -32.41 -42.31 -11.23
CA GLY A 160 -33.21 -41.55 -12.20
C GLY A 160 -33.72 -40.23 -11.64
N THR A 161 -34.19 -40.23 -10.39
CA THR A 161 -34.64 -39.00 -9.72
C THR A 161 -33.49 -38.02 -9.45
N LEU A 162 -32.31 -38.52 -9.07
CA LEU A 162 -31.09 -37.71 -8.92
C LEU A 162 -30.64 -37.11 -10.26
N LEU A 163 -30.61 -37.92 -11.32
CA LEU A 163 -30.20 -37.46 -12.65
C LEU A 163 -31.17 -36.39 -13.20
N HIS A 164 -32.48 -36.58 -13.01
CA HIS A 164 -33.49 -35.61 -13.44
C HIS A 164 -33.40 -34.31 -12.64
N GLY A 165 -33.14 -34.38 -11.33
CA GLY A 165 -32.87 -33.20 -10.50
C GLY A 165 -31.63 -32.44 -10.96
N PHE A 166 -30.57 -33.15 -11.36
CA PHE A 166 -29.37 -32.56 -11.94
C PHE A 166 -29.64 -31.91 -13.31
N GLU A 167 -30.39 -32.57 -14.20
CA GLU A 167 -30.76 -32.03 -15.51
C GLU A 167 -31.59 -30.73 -15.36
N PHE A 168 -32.58 -30.73 -14.47
CA PHE A 168 -33.39 -29.56 -14.16
C PHE A 168 -32.54 -28.38 -13.67
N LEU A 169 -31.61 -28.65 -12.75
CA LEU A 169 -30.66 -27.66 -12.25
C LEU A 169 -29.78 -27.13 -13.40
N PHE A 170 -29.15 -28.04 -14.15
CA PHE A 170 -28.22 -27.70 -15.22
C PHE A 170 -28.87 -26.85 -16.31
N VAL A 171 -30.06 -27.23 -16.80
CA VAL A 171 -30.80 -26.47 -17.82
C VAL A 171 -31.17 -25.08 -17.34
N ARG A 172 -31.44 -24.89 -16.04
CA ARG A 172 -31.78 -23.58 -15.47
C ARG A 172 -30.56 -22.69 -15.25
N PHE A 173 -29.41 -23.27 -14.89
CA PHE A 173 -28.17 -22.52 -14.64
C PHE A 173 -27.33 -22.27 -15.90
N ALA A 174 -27.41 -23.14 -16.91
CA ALA A 174 -26.64 -23.02 -18.15
C ALA A 174 -26.82 -21.67 -18.86
N PRO A 175 -28.04 -21.08 -18.99
CA PRO A 175 -28.22 -19.75 -19.57
C PRO A 175 -27.51 -18.64 -18.78
N PHE A 176 -27.51 -18.71 -17.45
CA PHE A 176 -26.82 -17.71 -16.62
C PHE A 176 -25.30 -17.80 -16.76
N VAL A 177 -24.74 -19.01 -16.81
CA VAL A 177 -23.30 -19.23 -17.02
C VAL A 177 -22.87 -18.84 -18.43
N PHE A 178 -23.73 -19.08 -19.44
CA PHE A 178 -23.47 -18.63 -20.80
C PHE A 178 -23.47 -17.09 -20.88
N VAL A 179 -24.49 -16.43 -20.31
CA VAL A 179 -24.59 -14.96 -20.29
C VAL A 179 -23.42 -14.34 -19.52
N SER A 180 -23.02 -14.89 -18.37
CA SER A 180 -21.86 -14.39 -17.62
C SER A 180 -20.54 -14.58 -18.40
N SER A 181 -20.41 -15.66 -19.16
CA SER A 181 -19.25 -15.89 -20.03
C SER A 181 -19.21 -14.92 -21.22
N VAL A 182 -20.34 -14.65 -21.86
CA VAL A 182 -20.46 -13.67 -22.95
C VAL A 182 -20.16 -12.26 -22.44
N ILE A 183 -20.74 -11.86 -21.30
CA ILE A 183 -20.45 -10.58 -20.65
C ILE A 183 -18.96 -10.48 -20.29
N GLY A 184 -18.38 -11.55 -19.75
CA GLY A 184 -16.95 -11.62 -19.43
C GLY A 184 -16.06 -11.40 -20.67
N ILE A 185 -16.41 -12.01 -21.80
CA ILE A 185 -15.71 -11.80 -23.07
C ILE A 185 -15.86 -10.35 -23.56
N VAL A 186 -17.09 -9.80 -23.56
CA VAL A 186 -17.36 -8.42 -24.01
C VAL A 186 -16.64 -7.38 -23.14
N LEU A 187 -16.64 -7.54 -21.82
CA LEU A 187 -15.91 -6.67 -20.90
C LEU A 187 -14.40 -6.74 -21.12
N THR A 188 -13.90 -7.91 -21.50
CA THR A 188 -12.49 -8.12 -21.84
C THR A 188 -12.10 -7.39 -23.13
N TYR A 189 -13.02 -7.23 -24.09
CA TYR A 189 -12.81 -6.42 -25.30
C TYR A 189 -12.93 -4.91 -25.05
N ARG A 190 -13.83 -4.46 -24.16
CA ARG A 190 -14.06 -3.03 -23.90
C ARG A 190 -12.93 -2.36 -23.09
N LYS A 191 -12.10 -3.14 -22.39
CA LYS A 191 -11.01 -2.63 -21.55
C LYS A 191 -9.69 -2.43 -22.32
N ARG A 192 -9.65 -2.80 -23.61
CA ARG A 192 -8.52 -2.58 -24.51
C ARG A 192 -8.76 -1.34 -25.34
#